data_AF-A0A8C2GW27-F1
#
_entry.id   AF-A0A8C2GW27-F1
#
_cell.length_a   1.000
_cell.length_b   1.000
_cell.length_c   1.000
_cell.angle_alpha   90.00
_cell.angle_beta   90.00
_cell.angle_gamma   90.00
#
_symmetry.space_group_name_H-M   'P 1'
#
loop_
_entity.id
_entity.type
_entity.pdbx_description
1 polymer ?
#
loop_
_entity_poly.entity_id
_entity_poly.type
_entity_poly.pdbx_seq_one_letter_code
_entity_poly.pdbx_strand_id
1 'polypeptide(L)' 'MLASADQLSEDGNFIFQQDLAPAHTAKSTKSWLNGHGVGVLVWPANSPDLNPILNLWGIVK' A
#
# COMPACT_ATOMS: atom_id res chain seq x y z
N MET A 1 1.02 -9.57 12.29
CA MET A 1 0.61 -8.23 11.81
C MET A 1 1.78 -7.28 11.97
N LEU A 2 1.89 -6.27 11.10
CA LEU A 2 2.93 -5.26 11.21
C LEU A 2 2.59 -4.34 12.38
N ALA A 3 3.40 -4.37 13.44
CA ALA A 3 3.12 -3.63 14.69
C ALA A 3 2.90 -2.12 14.48
N SER A 4 3.48 -1.54 13.43
CA SER A 4 3.26 -0.15 13.05
C SER A 4 1.89 0.11 12.43
N ALA A 5 1.32 -0.87 11.72
CA ALA A 5 -0.02 -0.74 11.15
C ALA A 5 -1.08 -0.78 12.25
N ASP A 6 -0.89 -1.63 13.26
CA ASP A 6 -1.75 -1.72 14.45
C ASP A 6 -1.75 -0.41 15.28
N GLN A 7 -0.67 0.38 15.21
CA GLN A 7 -0.60 1.70 15.84
C GLN A 7 -1.29 2.80 15.04
N LEU A 8 -1.48 2.61 13.72
CA LEU A 8 -2.02 3.60 12.80
C LEU A 8 -3.50 3.39 12.49
N SER A 9 -3.97 2.15 12.45
CA SER A 9 -5.40 1.82 12.43
C SER A 9 -5.80 1.38 13.83
N GLU A 10 -6.63 2.18 14.52
CA GLU A 10 -7.08 1.96 15.90
C GLU A 10 -7.72 0.57 16.13
N ASP A 11 -8.20 -0.08 15.07
CA ASP A 11 -8.86 -1.39 15.06
C ASP A 11 -8.09 -2.47 14.27
N GLY A 12 -6.87 -2.18 13.81
CA GLY A 12 -6.10 -3.08 12.93
C GLY A 12 -6.72 -3.26 11.53
N ASN A 13 -7.77 -2.51 11.19
CA ASN A 13 -8.49 -2.63 9.94
C ASN A 13 -7.94 -1.62 8.93
N PHE A 14 -7.01 -2.08 8.10
CA PHE A 14 -6.44 -1.26 7.04
C PHE A 14 -6.39 -2.03 5.72
N ILE A 15 -6.31 -1.28 4.62
CA ILE A 15 -5.99 -1.80 3.31
C ILE A 15 -4.71 -1.14 2.80
N PHE A 16 -3.76 -1.95 2.35
CA PHE A 16 -2.48 -1.47 1.85
C PHE A 16 -2.62 -1.00 0.40
N GLN A 17 -2.32 0.26 0.15
CA GLN A 17 -2.28 0.84 -1.20
C GLN A 17 -0.83 0.84 -1.71
N GLN A 18 -0.64 0.32 -2.92
CA GLN A 18 0.63 0.42 -3.68
C GLN A 18 0.30 0.57 -5.17
N ASP A 19 1.19 1.20 -5.93
CA ASP A 19 1.05 1.27 -7.39
C ASP A 19 1.38 -0.08 -8.06
N LEU A 20 1.32 -0.09 -9.40
CA LEU A 20 1.59 -1.29 -10.19
C LEU A 20 3.06 -1.43 -10.62
N ALA A 21 4.02 -0.82 -9.91
CA ALA A 21 5.43 -0.98 -10.23
C ALA A 21 5.82 -2.48 -10.31
N PRO A 22 6.76 -2.89 -11.18
CA PRO A 22 7.14 -4.30 -11.33
C PRO A 22 7.58 -4.97 -10.02
N ALA A 23 8.26 -4.24 -9.13
CA ALA A 23 8.67 -4.74 -7.82
C ALA A 23 7.47 -5.04 -6.90
N HIS A 24 6.42 -4.24 -6.97
CA HIS A 24 5.20 -4.39 -6.16
C HIS A 24 4.31 -5.53 -6.66
N THR A 25 4.34 -5.79 -7.97
CA THR A 25 3.55 -6.84 -8.62
C THR A 25 4.28 -8.18 -8.73
N ALA A 26 5.57 -8.24 -8.38
CA ALA A 26 6.38 -9.44 -8.36
C ALA A 26 5.78 -10.55 -7.48
N LYS A 27 5.98 -11.82 -7.89
CA LYS A 27 5.45 -12.98 -7.17
C LYS A 27 5.93 -13.04 -5.72
N SER A 28 7.21 -12.75 -5.48
CA SER A 28 7.79 -12.71 -4.14
C SER A 28 7.08 -11.70 -3.23
N THR A 29 6.86 -10.49 -3.72
CA THR A 29 6.18 -9.41 -2.98
C THR A 29 4.73 -9.79 -2.67
N LYS A 30 3.98 -10.30 -3.66
CA LYS A 30 2.61 -10.76 -3.46
C LYS A 30 2.51 -11.91 -2.46
N SER A 31 3.42 -12.89 -2.54
CA SER A 31 3.47 -14.01 -1.59
C SER A 31 3.76 -13.54 -0.17
N TRP A 32 4.67 -12.58 0.00
CA TRP A 32 4.98 -12.02 1.32
C TRP A 32 3.77 -11.29 1.91
N LEU A 33 3.11 -10.42 1.13
CA LEU A 33 1.93 -9.68 1.58
C LEU A 33 0.79 -10.62 1.99
N ASN A 34 0.51 -11.64 1.16
CA ASN A 34 -0.50 -12.64 1.45
C ASN A 34 -0.16 -13.44 2.73
N GLY A 35 1.09 -13.90 2.85
CA GLY A 35 1.54 -14.67 4.03
C GLY A 35 1.50 -13.89 5.35
N HIS A 36 1.47 -12.56 5.29
CA HIS A 36 1.34 -11.68 6.46
C HIS A 36 -0.09 -11.16 6.67
N GLY A 37 -1.07 -11.61 5.87
CA GLY A 37 -2.47 -11.18 5.97
C GLY A 37 -2.70 -9.73 5.54
N VAL A 38 -1.81 -9.15 4.74
CA VAL A 38 -1.93 -7.76 4.29
C VAL A 38 -2.86 -7.70 3.09
N GLY A 39 -4.05 -7.13 3.28
CA GLY A 39 -4.97 -6.82 2.19
C GLY A 39 -4.41 -5.72 1.30
N VAL A 40 -4.45 -5.90 -0.02
CA VAL A 40 -3.93 -4.93 -1.00
C VAL A 40 -5.09 -4.34 -1.80
N LEU A 41 -5.14 -3.01 -1.90
CA LEU A 41 -6.13 -2.30 -2.72
C LEU A 41 -5.89 -2.59 -4.21
N VAL A 42 -6.95 -2.90 -4.95
CA VAL A 42 -6.87 -3.00 -6.42
C VAL A 42 -6.58 -1.63 -7.00
N TRP A 43 -5.48 -1.51 -7.73
CA TRP A 43 -5.00 -0.23 -8.25
C TRP A 43 -5.13 -0.13 -9.77
N PRO A 44 -5.72 0.95 -10.32
CA PRO A 44 -5.74 1.19 -11.76
C PRO A 44 -4.36 1.66 -12.27
N ALA A 45 -3.95 1.17 -13.43
CA ALA A 45 -2.69 1.58 -14.06
C ALA A 45 -2.70 3.09 -14.40
N ASN A 46 -1.53 3.74 -14.34
CA ASN A 46 -1.35 5.14 -14.74
C ASN A 46 -2.33 6.12 -14.08
N SER A 47 -2.72 5.89 -12.83
CA SER A 47 -3.63 6.76 -12.07
C SER A 47 -2.90 7.46 -10.91
N PRO A 48 -1.92 8.34 -11.18
CA PRO A 48 -1.19 9.06 -10.15
C PRO A 48 -2.11 9.97 -9.32
N ASP A 49 -3.14 10.54 -9.96
CA ASP A 49 -4.16 11.40 -9.37
C ASP A 49 -4.92 10.76 -8.21
N LEU A 50 -5.05 9.44 -8.21
CA LEU A 50 -5.68 8.69 -7.13
C LEU A 50 -4.77 8.47 -5.93
N ASN A 51 -3.46 8.73 -6.05
CA ASN A 51 -2.48 8.43 -5.01
C ASN A 51 -2.26 9.63 -4.07
N PRO A 52 -2.71 9.56 -2.79
CA PRO A 52 -2.57 10.68 -1.86
C PRO A 52 -1.11 11.03 -1.55
N ILE A 53 -0.14 10.11 -1.76
CA ILE A 53 1.28 10.40 -1.52
C ILE A 53 1.81 11.52 -2.43
N LEU A 54 1.21 11.72 -3.61
CA LEU A 54 1.65 12.77 -4.53
C LEU A 54 1.35 14.16 -3.97
N ASN A 55 0.21 14.32 -3.30
CA ASN A 55 -0.14 15.57 -2.61
C ASN A 55 0.85 15.84 -1.47
N LEU A 56 1.16 14.81 -0.69
CA LEU A 56 2.13 14.91 0.40
C LEU A 56 3.52 15.32 -0.11
N TRP A 57 3.99 14.75 -1.22
CA TRP A 57 5.24 15.15 -1.87
C TRP A 57 5.23 16.57 -2.44
N GLY A 58 4.06 17.15 -2.68
CA GLY A 58 3.92 18.56 -3.04
C GLY A 58 4.08 19.49 -1.83
N ILE A 59 3.64 19.04 -0.64
CA ILE A 59 3.71 19.79 0.62
C ILE A 59 5.11 19.73 1.25
N VAL A 60 5.78 18.58 1.13
CA VAL A 60 7.10 18.35 1.76
C VAL A 60 8.26 18.95 0.96
N LYS A 61 8.04 19.34 -0.31
CA LYS A 61 9.03 20.06 -1.11
C LYS A 61 9.15 21.51 -0.65
#